data_AF-A0A7Y2UDM0-F1
#
_entry.id   AF-A0A7Y2UDM0-F1
#
_cell.length_a   1.000
_cell.length_b   1.000
_cell.length_c   1.000
_cell.angle_alpha   90.00
_cell.angle_beta   90.00
_cell.angle_gamma   90.00
#
_symmetry.space_group_name_H-M   'P 1'
#
loop_
_entity.id
_entity.type
_entity.pdbx_description
1 polymer ?
#
loop_
_entity_poly.entity_id
_entity_poly.type
_entity_poly.pdbx_seq_one_letter_code
_entity_poly.pdbx_strand_id
1 'polypeptide(L)' 'MESAKQPGLDRKLSVAPMMDWTDRHCRFFHRLLTPSALLYTEMVTTGAIIHGDAD' A
#
# COMPACT_ATOMS: atom_id res chain seq x y z
N MET A 1 -7.72 -22.76 23.84
CA MET A 1 -7.75 -22.40 22.41
C MET A 1 -7.24 -20.97 22.30
N GLU A 2 -5.93 -20.80 22.13
CA GLU A 2 -5.27 -19.50 22.05
C GLU A 2 -5.65 -18.83 20.72
N SER A 3 -6.34 -17.68 20.79
CA SER A 3 -6.63 -16.87 19.61
C SER A 3 -5.30 -16.26 19.13
N ALA A 4 -4.81 -16.71 17.96
CA ALA A 4 -3.57 -16.21 17.38
C ALA A 4 -3.68 -14.70 17.12
N LYS A 5 -3.00 -13.91 17.96
CA LYS A 5 -2.88 -12.46 17.81
C LYS A 5 -2.22 -12.17 16.46
N GLN A 6 -3.00 -11.64 15.50
CA GLN A 6 -2.47 -11.23 14.20
C GLN A 6 -1.29 -10.28 14.43
N PRO A 7 -0.12 -10.52 13.81
CA PRO A 7 0.98 -9.58 13.93
C PRO A 7 0.52 -8.24 13.39
N GLY A 8 0.61 -7.19 14.22
CA GLY A 8 0.21 -5.86 13.83
C GLY A 8 1.06 -5.33 12.67
N LEU A 9 0.46 -4.48 11.84
CA LEU A 9 1.16 -3.85 10.71
C LEU A 9 2.35 -3.00 11.22
N ASP A 10 3.55 -3.28 10.70
CA ASP A 10 4.75 -2.48 10.99
C ASP A 10 4.65 -1.10 10.32
N ARG A 11 4.84 -0.05 11.12
CA ARG A 11 4.67 1.36 10.73
C ARG A 11 5.95 2.18 10.92
N LYS A 12 7.09 1.54 11.21
CA LYS A 12 8.37 2.25 11.41
C LYS A 12 8.88 2.88 10.12
N LEU A 13 8.57 2.27 8.97
CA LEU A 13 8.97 2.75 7.66
C LEU A 13 7.80 2.58 6.67
N SER A 14 7.52 3.63 5.90
CA SER A 14 6.49 3.62 4.87
C SER A 14 6.89 4.41 3.64
N VAL A 15 6.38 4.00 2.47
CA VAL A 15 6.51 4.74 1.20
C VAL A 15 5.25 5.56 0.98
N ALA A 16 5.41 6.88 0.85
CA ALA A 16 4.29 7.82 0.67
C ALA A 16 3.49 7.56 -0.62
N PRO A 17 2.18 7.84 -0.64
CA PRO A 17 1.39 7.79 -1.87
C PRO A 17 1.83 8.92 -2.81
N MET A 18 2.21 8.56 -4.03
CA MET A 18 2.65 9.50 -5.07
C MET A 18 2.00 9.11 -6.39
N MET A 19 1.30 10.05 -7.01
CA MET A 19 0.68 9.88 -8.34
C MET A 19 1.75 9.58 -9.39
N ASP A 20 1.46 8.68 -10.34
CA ASP A 20 2.33 8.20 -11.41
C ASP A 20 3.61 7.46 -10.96
N TRP A 21 3.85 7.38 -9.64
CA TRP A 21 5.07 6.80 -9.07
C TRP A 21 4.78 5.57 -8.24
N THR A 22 3.83 5.63 -7.31
CA THR A 22 3.53 4.49 -6.43
C THR A 22 2.63 3.46 -7.10
N ASP A 23 2.92 3.14 -8.37
CA ASP A 23 2.25 2.14 -9.16
C ASP A 23 2.57 0.70 -8.71
N ARG A 24 2.00 -0.30 -9.40
CA ARG A 24 2.24 -1.73 -9.11
C ARG A 24 3.72 -2.14 -9.24
N HIS A 25 4.41 -1.71 -10.30
CA HIS A 25 5.80 -2.03 -10.58
C HIS A 25 6.75 -1.38 -9.57
N CYS A 26 6.52 -0.11 -9.25
CA CYS A 26 7.29 0.61 -8.24
C CYS A 26 7.15 -0.05 -6.85
N ARG A 27 5.92 -0.39 -6.44
CA ARG A 27 5.69 -1.11 -5.18
C ARG A 27 6.33 -2.49 -5.17
N PHE A 28 6.34 -3.19 -6.32
CA PHE A 28 7.05 -4.47 -6.43
C PHE A 28 8.56 -4.31 -6.22
N PHE A 29 9.16 -3.32 -6.88
CA PHE A 29 10.57 -2.99 -6.69
C PHE A 29 10.88 -2.64 -5.22
N HIS A 30 10.07 -1.79 -4.59
CA HIS A 30 10.22 -1.47 -3.17
C HIS A 30 10.09 -2.69 -2.26
N ARG A 31 9.22 -3.66 -2.60
CA ARG A 31 9.10 -4.91 -1.84
C ARG A 31 10.36 -5.78 -1.94
N LEU A 32 11.05 -5.76 -3.08
CA LEU A 32 12.34 -6.45 -3.23
C LEU A 32 13.45 -5.80 -2.39
N LEU A 33 13.44 -4.47 -2.26
CA LEU A 33 14.42 -3.73 -1.45
C LEU A 33 14.13 -3.80 0.05
N THR A 34 12.87 -3.70 0.45
CA THR A 34 12.48 -3.66 1.85
C THR A 34 11.16 -4.41 2.07
N PRO A 35 11.23 -5.72 2.39
CA PRO A 35 10.05 -6.57 2.50
C PRO A 35 9.07 -6.19 3.63
N SER A 36 9.53 -5.47 4.65
CA SER A 36 8.70 -5.07 5.80
C SER A 36 8.15 -3.64 5.72
N ALA A 37 8.53 -2.87 4.69
CA ALA A 37 8.04 -1.50 4.55
C ALA A 37 6.54 -1.46 4.25
N LEU A 38 5.83 -0.51 4.86
CA LEU A 38 4.44 -0.22 4.54
C LEU A 38 4.35 0.55 3.22
N LEU A 39 3.65 0.00 2.22
CA LEU A 39 3.51 0.62 0.90
C LEU A 39 2.09 1.14 0.72
N TYR A 40 1.94 2.44 0.46
CA TYR A 40 0.68 3.02 0.02
C TYR A 40 0.54 2.89 -1.50
N THR A 41 -0.71 2.81 -1.95
CA THR A 41 -1.04 2.92 -3.38
C THR A 41 -0.98 4.37 -3.82
N GLU A 42 -1.14 4.60 -5.12
CA GLU A 42 -1.31 5.94 -5.67
C GLU A 42 -2.48 6.67 -4.99
N MET A 43 -2.38 8.00 -4.96
CA MET A 43 -3.45 8.84 -4.45
C MET A 43 -4.65 8.74 -5.39
N VAL A 44 -5.76 8.18 -4.90
CA VAL A 44 -7.03 8.12 -5.62
C VAL A 44 -7.98 9.14 -5.00
N THR A 45 -8.56 10.01 -5.84
CA THR A 45 -9.51 11.02 -5.37
C THR A 45 -10.85 10.38 -5.02
N THR A 46 -11.57 10.96 -4.06
CA THR A 46 -12.89 10.45 -3.65
C THR A 46 -13.88 10.37 -4.81
N GLY A 47 -13.85 11.33 -5.74
CA GLY A 47 -14.71 11.31 -6.92
C GLY A 47 -14.48 10.10 -7.83
N ALA A 48 -13.21 9.73 -8.02
CA ALA A 48 -12.83 8.55 -8.79
C ALA A 48 -13.22 7.24 -8.09
N ILE A 49 -13.21 7.21 -6.74
CA ILE A 49 -13.68 6.02 -6.00
C ILE A 49 -15.20 5.85 -6.11
N ILE A 50 -15.97 6.96 -6.06
CA ILE A 50 -17.44 6.90 -6.04
C ILE A 50 -18.02 6.65 -7.45
N HIS A 51 -17.41 7.24 -8.48
CA HIS A 51 -17.96 7.25 -9.84
C HIS A 51 -17.06 6.56 -10.87
N GLY A 52 -15.86 6.12 -10.50
CA GLY A 52 -14.98 5.37 -11.39
C GLY A 52 -15.38 3.91 -11.47
N ASP A 53 -15.02 3.27 -12.58
CA ASP A 53 -15.21 1.84 -12.74
C ASP A 53 -14.28 1.07 -11.80
N ALA A 54 -14.86 0.17 -11.01
CA ALA A 54 -14.14 -0.72 -10.11
C ALA A 54 -13.76 -2.00 -10.85
N ASP A 55 -12.83 -1.90 -11.80
CA ASP A 55 -12.15 -3.06 -12.41
C ASP A 55 -10.93 -3.51 -11.59
#